data_AF-A0A561UGP0-F1
#
_entry.id   AF-A0A561UGP0-F1
#
_cell.length_a   1.000
_cell.length_b   1.000
_cell.length_c   1.000
_cell.angle_alpha   90.00
_cell.angle_beta   90.00
_cell.angle_gamma   90.00
#
_symmetry.space_group_name_H-M   'P 1'
#
loop_
_entity.id
_entity.type
_entity.pdbx_description
1 polymer ?
#
loop_
_entity_poly.entity_id
_entity_poly.type
_entity_poly.pdbx_seq_one_letter_code
_entity_poly.pdbx_strand_id
1 'polypeptide(L)'
;MVLGLACCAVLMVRLVQRQTGTTGLLVGLGLAVLPVPFVLAALTWLNQGARLPGRRLALCLAWGSCAATLIALLANGWAGSWLTAVQGGQRGQTLGAELATPLIEETAKGLVLLATMLPLHRRRPRRGTGPSPAARARLRHRAIASGLVLSGMTACGFAFTENVLYLGRAFTDDQQQRLESIGLGLTPSLRDYDDTVHTFVLRALLTPFAHPLFTALTGLGLAVSLTCAGRRRARLAAPAGWLAAVALHGVWNAAAGLGTHDFLAVYALLMVPCFAALAGLALWARGRPHGLPRPATAAR
;
A
#
# COMPACT_ATOMS: atom_id res chain seq x y z
N MET A 1 7.49 -16.66 12.61
CA MET A 1 7.27 -15.55 11.64
C MET A 1 7.84 -15.86 10.26
N VAL A 2 9.15 -16.14 10.13
CA VAL A 2 9.78 -16.44 8.82
C VAL A 2 9.13 -17.62 8.10
N LEU A 3 8.96 -18.76 8.79
CA LEU A 3 8.27 -19.94 8.23
C LEU A 3 6.82 -19.63 7.79
N GLY A 4 6.09 -18.83 8.58
CA GLY A 4 4.73 -18.41 8.24
C GLY A 4 4.68 -17.54 6.99
N LEU A 5 5.60 -16.58 6.84
CA LEU A 5 5.71 -15.75 5.65
C LEU A 5 6.14 -16.56 4.42
N ALA A 6 7.06 -17.52 4.57
CA ALA A 6 7.47 -18.42 3.50
C ALA A 6 6.30 -19.30 3.03
N CYS A 7 5.51 -19.83 3.96
CA CYS A 7 4.29 -20.56 3.64
C CYS A 7 3.28 -19.67 2.88
N CYS A 8 3.05 -18.44 3.37
CA CYS A 8 2.19 -17.49 2.67
C CYS A 8 2.70 -17.19 1.25
N ALA A 9 4.02 -17.02 1.06
CA ALA A 9 4.62 -16.77 -0.25
C ALA A 9 4.39 -17.94 -1.21
N VAL A 10 4.62 -19.18 -0.76
CA VAL A 10 4.40 -20.39 -1.58
C VAL A 10 2.93 -20.52 -1.96
N LEU A 11 2.02 -20.34 -1.00
CA LEU A 11 0.58 -20.37 -1.26
C LEU A 11 0.16 -19.27 -2.24
N MET A 12 0.68 -18.05 -2.07
CA MET A 12 0.38 -16.93 -2.95
C MET A 12 0.84 -17.21 -4.39
N VAL A 13 2.08 -17.69 -4.58
CA VAL A 13 2.59 -18.07 -5.91
C VAL A 13 1.69 -19.14 -6.55
N ARG A 14 1.28 -20.16 -5.79
CA ARG A 14 0.38 -21.22 -6.28
C ARG A 14 -1.00 -20.68 -6.64
N LEU A 15 -1.55 -19.77 -5.86
CA LEU A 15 -2.86 -19.16 -6.13
C LEU A 15 -2.81 -18.26 -7.36
N VAL A 16 -1.79 -17.41 -7.50
CA VAL A 16 -1.60 -16.58 -8.70
C VAL A 16 -1.41 -17.47 -9.92
N GLN A 17 -0.54 -18.49 -9.85
CA GLN A 17 -0.32 -19.43 -10.94
C GLN A 17 -1.62 -20.12 -11.40
N ARG A 18 -2.53 -20.46 -10.47
CA ARG A 18 -3.84 -21.03 -10.82
C ARG A 18 -4.76 -20.05 -11.54
N GLN A 19 -4.64 -18.75 -11.25
CA GLN A 19 -5.48 -17.71 -11.86
C GLN A 19 -4.92 -17.15 -13.17
N THR A 20 -3.60 -17.18 -13.38
CA THR A 20 -2.93 -16.55 -14.54
C THR A 20 -2.18 -17.55 -15.42
N GLY A 21 -2.18 -18.83 -15.06
CA GLY A 21 -1.25 -19.79 -15.64
C GLY A 21 0.22 -19.45 -15.37
N THR A 22 1.12 -20.30 -15.87
CA THR A 22 2.57 -20.12 -15.68
C THR A 22 3.11 -18.93 -16.47
N THR A 23 2.68 -18.76 -17.74
CA THR A 23 3.15 -17.65 -18.58
C THR A 23 2.68 -16.30 -18.03
N GLY A 24 1.38 -16.17 -17.70
CA GLY A 24 0.84 -14.94 -17.10
C GLY A 24 1.51 -14.61 -15.77
N LEU A 25 1.85 -15.61 -14.94
CA LEU A 25 2.61 -15.39 -13.70
C LEU A 25 3.99 -14.79 -13.99
N LEU A 26 4.72 -15.33 -14.97
CA LEU A 26 6.07 -14.84 -15.30
C LEU A 26 6.06 -13.45 -15.91
N VAL A 27 5.12 -13.17 -16.83
CA VAL A 27 4.94 -11.83 -17.42
C VAL A 27 4.52 -10.83 -16.34
N GLY A 28 3.53 -11.17 -15.53
CA GLY A 28 3.07 -10.35 -14.41
C GLY A 28 4.20 -10.06 -13.43
N LEU A 29 5.04 -11.05 -13.11
CA LEU A 29 6.23 -10.86 -12.27
C LEU A 29 7.22 -9.87 -12.89
N GLY A 30 7.56 -10.05 -14.16
CA GLY A 30 8.50 -9.17 -14.87
C GLY A 30 8.02 -7.72 -14.90
N LEU A 31 6.75 -7.49 -15.23
CA LEU A 31 6.16 -6.16 -15.30
C LEU A 31 5.99 -5.51 -13.92
N ALA A 32 5.58 -6.28 -12.90
CA ALA A 32 5.33 -5.77 -11.55
C ALA A 32 6.61 -5.34 -10.80
N VAL A 33 7.77 -5.85 -11.20
CA VAL A 33 9.06 -5.44 -10.61
C VAL A 33 9.39 -3.98 -10.93
N LEU A 34 9.00 -3.46 -12.10
CA LEU A 34 9.43 -2.14 -12.58
C LEU A 34 9.18 -0.97 -11.60
N PRO A 35 7.98 -0.80 -11.00
CA PRO A 35 7.74 0.31 -10.07
C PRO A 35 8.45 0.16 -8.72
N VAL A 36 8.82 -1.07 -8.32
CA VAL A 36 9.31 -1.37 -6.96
C VAL A 36 10.59 -0.61 -6.61
N PRO A 37 11.66 -0.59 -7.43
CA PRO A 37 12.86 0.18 -7.13
C PRO A 37 12.60 1.67 -6.87
N PHE A 38 11.70 2.30 -7.62
CA PHE A 38 11.37 3.72 -7.46
C PHE A 38 10.67 3.99 -6.13
N VAL A 39 9.69 3.17 -5.77
CA VAL A 39 8.97 3.28 -4.49
C VAL A 39 9.93 3.01 -3.32
N LEU A 40 10.74 1.95 -3.40
CA LEU A 40 11.73 1.62 -2.38
C LEU A 40 12.80 2.71 -2.23
N ALA A 41 13.24 3.33 -3.33
CA ALA A 41 14.18 4.45 -3.30
C ALA A 41 13.58 5.66 -2.54
N ALA A 42 12.33 6.02 -2.82
CA ALA A 42 11.63 7.09 -2.10
C ALA A 42 11.48 6.78 -0.59
N LEU A 43 11.09 5.55 -0.25
CA LEU A 43 10.91 5.13 1.14
C LEU A 43 12.23 5.03 1.91
N THR A 44 13.30 4.54 1.29
CA THR A 44 14.63 4.47 1.91
C THR A 44 15.23 5.86 2.08
N TRP A 45 15.02 6.77 1.12
CA TRP A 45 15.36 8.20 1.24
C TRP A 45 14.64 8.86 2.42
N LEU A 46 13.34 8.60 2.60
CA LEU A 46 12.56 9.08 3.74
C LEU A 46 13.04 8.44 5.06
N ASN A 47 13.44 7.17 5.04
CA ASN A 47 13.96 6.45 6.20
C ASN A 47 15.25 7.06 6.76
N GLN A 48 16.01 7.85 6.00
CA GLN A 48 17.17 8.56 6.54
C GLN A 48 16.79 9.51 7.69
N GLY A 49 15.56 10.04 7.69
CA GLY A 49 14.99 10.84 8.78
C GLY A 49 14.46 9.98 9.95
N ALA A 50 13.81 8.86 9.66
CA ALA A 50 13.24 7.97 10.68
C ALA A 50 14.29 7.09 11.40
N ARG A 51 15.35 6.72 10.69
CA ARG A 51 16.44 5.83 11.10
C ARG A 51 15.93 4.49 11.62
N LEU A 52 15.03 3.87 10.86
CA LEU A 52 14.54 2.53 11.19
C LEU A 52 15.55 1.48 10.70
N PRO A 53 15.78 0.41 11.47
CA PRO A 53 16.67 -0.67 11.07
C PRO A 53 16.09 -1.43 9.87
N GLY A 54 16.95 -1.83 8.93
CA GLY A 54 16.54 -2.52 7.70
C GLY A 54 15.69 -3.77 7.94
N ARG A 55 15.94 -4.52 9.03
CA ARG A 55 15.12 -5.69 9.41
C ARG A 55 13.64 -5.36 9.61
N ARG A 56 13.30 -4.16 10.09
CA ARG A 56 11.89 -3.72 10.23
C ARG A 56 11.27 -3.38 8.89
N LEU A 57 12.04 -2.77 8.00
CA LEU A 57 11.59 -2.47 6.64
C LEU A 57 11.32 -3.75 5.86
N ALA A 58 12.26 -4.70 5.91
CA ALA A 58 12.11 -6.01 5.30
C ALA A 58 10.90 -6.79 5.86
N LEU A 59 10.64 -6.69 7.17
CA LEU A 59 9.44 -7.28 7.77
C LEU A 59 8.16 -6.67 7.18
N CYS A 60 8.05 -5.34 7.13
CA CYS A 60 6.86 -4.69 6.56
C CYS A 60 6.68 -5.07 5.08
N LEU A 61 7.77 -5.03 4.30
CA LEU A 61 7.74 -5.41 2.89
C LEU A 61 7.29 -6.87 2.70
N ALA A 62 7.87 -7.80 3.45
CA ALA A 62 7.53 -9.22 3.39
C ALA A 62 6.10 -9.50 3.88
N TRP A 63 5.66 -8.82 4.94
CA TRP A 63 4.27 -8.88 5.40
C TRP A 63 3.31 -8.46 4.30
N GLY A 64 3.56 -7.29 3.70
CA GLY A 64 2.77 -6.77 2.58
C GLY A 64 2.68 -7.76 1.42
N SER A 65 3.84 -8.25 0.97
CA SER A 65 3.95 -9.10 -0.22
C SER A 65 3.36 -10.50 -0.04
N CYS A 66 3.31 -11.01 1.20
CA CYS A 66 2.93 -12.40 1.47
C CYS A 66 1.68 -12.53 2.32
N ALA A 67 1.72 -12.03 3.56
CA ALA A 67 0.62 -12.26 4.51
C ALA A 67 -0.58 -11.37 4.20
N ALA A 68 -0.36 -10.07 3.99
CA ALA A 68 -1.45 -9.13 3.75
C ALA A 68 -2.16 -9.42 2.42
N THR A 69 -1.40 -9.71 1.36
CA THR A 69 -1.92 -10.11 0.05
C THR A 69 -2.67 -11.44 0.09
N LEU A 70 -2.17 -12.45 0.81
CA LEU A 70 -2.89 -13.71 0.98
C LEU A 70 -4.20 -13.52 1.75
N ILE A 71 -4.17 -12.75 2.85
CA ILE A 71 -5.38 -12.41 3.61
C ILE A 71 -6.37 -11.70 2.70
N ALA A 72 -5.93 -10.68 1.96
CA ALA A 72 -6.78 -9.93 1.05
C ALA A 72 -7.37 -10.82 -0.06
N LEU A 73 -6.55 -11.64 -0.72
CA LEU A 73 -7.02 -12.51 -1.79
C LEU A 73 -8.14 -13.46 -1.32
N LEU A 74 -7.94 -14.10 -0.16
CA LEU A 74 -8.92 -15.04 0.40
C LEU A 74 -10.17 -14.32 0.91
N ALA A 75 -9.99 -13.24 1.67
CA ALA A 75 -11.10 -12.51 2.26
C ALA A 75 -11.93 -11.73 1.22
N ASN A 76 -11.30 -11.14 0.19
CA ASN A 76 -12.00 -10.49 -0.91
C ASN A 76 -12.76 -11.51 -1.74
N GLY A 77 -12.18 -12.69 -2.02
CA GLY A 77 -12.87 -13.76 -2.73
C GLY A 77 -14.12 -14.26 -1.99
N TRP A 78 -14.00 -14.45 -0.67
CA TRP A 78 -15.14 -14.81 0.17
C TRP A 78 -16.19 -13.67 0.29
N ALA A 79 -15.75 -12.44 0.52
CA ALA A 79 -16.64 -11.30 0.67
C ALA A 79 -17.40 -11.01 -0.63
N GLY A 80 -16.73 -11.12 -1.78
CA GLY A 80 -17.34 -10.96 -3.10
C GLY A 80 -18.42 -11.99 -3.38
N SER A 81 -18.16 -13.28 -3.11
CA SER A 81 -19.17 -14.33 -3.31
C SER A 81 -20.36 -14.18 -2.36
N TRP A 82 -20.11 -13.85 -1.10
CA TRP A 82 -21.15 -13.60 -0.10
C TRP A 82 -22.02 -12.38 -0.46
N LEU A 83 -21.41 -11.25 -0.84
CA LEU A 83 -22.14 -10.05 -1.24
C LEU A 83 -22.97 -10.29 -2.50
N THR A 84 -22.42 -11.01 -3.48
CA THR A 84 -23.15 -11.41 -4.69
C THR A 84 -24.38 -12.24 -4.35
N ALA A 85 -24.26 -13.18 -3.40
CA ALA A 85 -25.36 -14.04 -2.97
C ALA A 85 -26.47 -13.28 -2.23
N VAL A 86 -26.12 -12.27 -1.41
CA VAL A 86 -27.09 -11.56 -0.55
C VAL A 86 -27.66 -10.30 -1.20
N GLN A 87 -26.89 -9.60 -2.05
CA GLN A 87 -27.26 -8.32 -2.66
C GLN A 87 -27.58 -8.43 -4.17
N GLY A 88 -27.39 -9.61 -4.75
CA GLY A 88 -27.51 -9.85 -6.19
C GLY A 88 -26.22 -9.57 -6.97
N GLY A 89 -26.18 -10.01 -8.22
CA GLY A 89 -24.99 -10.01 -9.10
C GLY A 89 -24.20 -8.70 -9.13
N GLN A 90 -24.73 -7.71 -9.85
CA GLN A 90 -24.02 -6.46 -10.10
C GLN A 90 -23.81 -5.63 -8.83
N ARG A 91 -24.85 -5.45 -8.01
CA ARG A 91 -24.76 -4.68 -6.76
C ARG A 91 -23.78 -5.31 -5.76
N GLY A 92 -23.78 -6.64 -5.64
CA GLY A 92 -22.84 -7.35 -4.78
C GLY A 92 -21.38 -7.20 -5.23
N GLN A 93 -21.13 -7.25 -6.54
CA GLN A 93 -19.80 -6.99 -7.11
C GLN A 93 -19.34 -5.56 -6.84
N THR A 94 -20.19 -4.56 -7.07
CA THR A 94 -19.88 -3.15 -6.79
C THR A 94 -19.55 -2.92 -5.31
N LEU A 95 -20.39 -3.38 -4.39
CA LEU A 95 -20.12 -3.27 -2.95
C LEU A 95 -18.83 -4.01 -2.53
N GLY A 96 -18.56 -5.15 -3.17
CA GLY A 96 -17.34 -5.92 -2.94
C GLY A 96 -16.08 -5.15 -3.35
N ALA A 97 -16.08 -4.55 -4.54
CA ALA A 97 -14.96 -3.81 -5.09
C ALA A 97 -14.74 -2.46 -4.37
N GLU A 98 -15.82 -1.72 -4.09
CA GLU A 98 -15.73 -0.34 -3.61
C GLU A 98 -15.64 -0.21 -2.08
N LEU A 99 -16.18 -1.17 -1.32
CA LEU A 99 -16.24 -1.08 0.14
C LEU A 99 -15.48 -2.23 0.82
N ALA A 100 -15.79 -3.48 0.47
CA ALA A 100 -15.21 -4.63 1.16
C ALA A 100 -13.70 -4.74 0.89
N THR A 101 -13.29 -4.58 -0.37
CA THR A 101 -11.89 -4.67 -0.79
C THR A 101 -11.00 -3.64 -0.06
N PRO A 102 -11.28 -2.33 -0.09
CA PRO A 102 -10.51 -1.35 0.67
C PRO A 102 -10.44 -1.64 2.16
N LEU A 103 -11.57 -2.04 2.77
CA LEU A 103 -11.65 -2.36 4.18
C LEU A 103 -10.72 -3.53 4.54
N ILE A 104 -10.82 -4.63 3.80
CA ILE A 104 -10.04 -5.84 4.01
C ILE A 104 -8.56 -5.55 3.81
N GLU A 105 -8.22 -4.88 2.72
CA GLU A 105 -6.84 -4.63 2.33
C GLU A 105 -6.11 -3.67 3.25
N GLU A 106 -6.71 -2.52 3.58
CA GLU A 106 -6.08 -1.56 4.48
C GLU A 106 -5.96 -2.12 5.90
N THR A 107 -6.91 -2.96 6.31
CA THR A 107 -6.82 -3.69 7.58
C THR A 107 -5.65 -4.67 7.55
N ALA A 108 -5.55 -5.52 6.53
CA ALA A 108 -4.50 -6.52 6.40
C ALA A 108 -3.10 -5.88 6.36
N LYS A 109 -2.92 -4.79 5.59
CA LYS A 109 -1.68 -4.00 5.56
C LYS A 109 -1.39 -3.35 6.92
N GLY A 110 -2.42 -2.84 7.60
CA GLY A 110 -2.28 -2.12 8.87
C GLY A 110 -1.83 -2.98 10.06
N LEU A 111 -2.09 -4.28 10.05
CA LEU A 111 -1.78 -5.19 11.18
C LEU A 111 -0.29 -5.19 11.56
N VAL A 112 0.62 -5.20 10.58
CA VAL A 112 2.08 -5.16 10.86
C VAL A 112 2.52 -3.82 11.42
N LEU A 113 1.78 -2.73 11.15
CA LEU A 113 2.10 -1.40 11.68
C LEU A 113 1.84 -1.35 13.19
N LEU A 114 0.78 -2.01 13.68
CA LEU A 114 0.54 -2.16 15.11
C LEU A 114 1.73 -2.87 15.79
N ALA A 115 2.21 -3.97 15.20
CA ALA A 115 3.33 -4.74 15.74
C ALA A 115 4.67 -3.95 15.70
N THR A 116 4.91 -3.16 14.66
CA THR A 116 6.19 -2.47 14.45
C THR A 116 6.26 -1.09 15.10
N MET A 117 5.13 -0.40 15.27
CA MET A 117 5.04 0.94 15.86
C MET A 117 4.72 0.92 17.36
N LEU A 118 3.96 -0.05 17.88
CA LEU A 118 3.63 -0.12 19.32
C LEU A 118 4.87 -0.21 20.25
N PRO A 119 5.95 -0.93 19.91
CA PRO A 119 7.17 -0.93 20.73
C PRO A 119 7.84 0.46 20.83
N LEU A 120 7.61 1.35 19.85
CA LEU A 120 8.10 2.74 19.90
C LEU A 120 7.37 3.56 20.97
N HIS A 121 6.12 3.21 21.30
CA HIS A 121 5.36 3.78 22.42
C HIS A 121 6.01 3.47 23.77
N ARG A 122 6.41 2.20 23.95
CA ARG A 122 6.85 1.65 25.24
C ARG A 122 8.24 2.14 25.67
N ARG A 123 9.04 2.64 24.75
CA ARG A 123 10.39 3.21 25.02
C ARG A 123 10.37 4.68 25.40
N ARG A 124 9.19 5.28 25.61
CA ARG A 124 9.12 6.66 26.08
C ARG A 124 9.57 6.75 27.53
N PRO A 125 10.34 7.79 27.89
CA PRO A 125 10.61 8.09 29.28
C PRO A 125 9.28 8.13 30.04
N ARG A 126 9.15 7.30 31.07
CA ARG A 126 8.05 7.41 32.04
C ARG A 126 8.17 8.78 32.72
N ARG A 127 7.02 9.38 33.03
CA ARG A 127 6.89 10.73 33.59
C ARG A 127 7.91 10.97 34.72
N GLY A 128 8.65 12.08 34.61
CA GLY A 128 9.58 12.57 35.63
C GLY A 128 10.12 13.97 35.27
N THR A 129 10.49 14.18 34.02
CA THR A 129 10.70 15.51 33.40
C THR A 129 10.24 15.42 31.95
N GLY A 130 9.26 16.23 31.55
CA GLY A 130 8.74 16.19 30.18
C GLY A 130 9.84 16.56 29.18
N PRO A 131 9.95 15.90 28.01
CA PRO A 131 10.92 16.28 27.00
C PRO A 131 10.72 17.75 26.60
N SER A 132 11.80 18.51 26.39
CA SER A 132 11.72 19.92 25.97
C SER A 132 10.85 20.08 24.71
N PRO A 133 10.27 21.27 24.45
CA PRO A 133 9.46 21.52 23.26
C PRO A 133 10.14 21.05 21.96
N ALA A 134 11.44 21.30 21.87
CA ALA A 134 12.31 20.85 20.78
C ALA A 134 12.46 19.33 20.69
N ALA A 135 12.59 18.62 21.81
CA ALA A 135 12.63 17.16 21.82
C ALA A 135 11.27 16.56 21.40
N ARG A 136 10.14 17.18 21.79
CA ARG A 136 8.80 16.77 21.33
C ARG A 136 8.64 16.96 19.83
N ALA A 137 9.10 18.08 19.27
CA ALA A 137 9.08 18.32 17.83
C ALA A 137 9.88 17.25 17.07
N ARG A 138 11.10 16.93 17.49
CA ARG A 138 11.93 15.87 16.88
C ARG A 138 11.25 14.50 16.94
N LEU A 139 10.63 14.16 18.07
CA LEU A 139 9.88 12.91 18.22
C LEU A 139 8.67 12.86 17.28
N ARG A 140 7.97 13.98 17.08
CA ARG A 140 6.84 14.07 16.14
C ARG A 140 7.27 13.84 14.70
N HIS A 141 8.31 14.55 14.24
CA HIS A 141 8.86 14.37 12.89
C HIS A 141 9.29 12.92 12.66
N ARG A 142 10.05 12.36 13.62
CA ARG A 142 10.52 10.97 13.53
C ARG A 142 9.37 9.96 13.54
N ALA A 143 8.35 10.16 14.36
CA ALA A 143 7.20 9.26 14.41
C ALA A 143 6.41 9.29 13.11
N ILE A 144 6.18 10.48 12.55
CA ILE A 144 5.48 10.64 11.27
C ILE A 144 6.30 10.00 10.14
N ALA A 145 7.60 10.32 10.03
CA ALA A 145 8.49 9.67 9.07
C ALA A 145 8.51 8.15 9.24
N SER A 146 8.51 7.64 10.48
CA SER A 146 8.44 6.20 10.75
C SER A 146 7.12 5.59 10.30
N GLY A 147 6.00 6.29 10.54
CA GLY A 147 4.67 5.87 10.10
C GLY A 147 4.59 5.79 8.58
N LEU A 148 5.03 6.82 7.88
CA LEU A 148 5.07 6.87 6.41
C LEU A 148 5.97 5.78 5.80
N VAL A 149 7.16 5.56 6.37
CA VAL A 149 8.09 4.55 5.86
C VAL A 149 7.55 3.14 6.09
N LEU A 150 7.08 2.80 7.28
CA LEU A 150 6.62 1.44 7.58
C LEU A 150 5.32 1.10 6.83
N SER A 151 4.37 2.04 6.77
CA SER A 151 3.14 1.89 5.97
C SER A 151 3.45 1.78 4.48
N GLY A 152 4.32 2.64 3.95
CA GLY A 152 4.77 2.58 2.57
C GLY A 152 5.45 1.25 2.23
N MET A 153 6.27 0.69 3.13
CA MET A 153 6.92 -0.61 2.90
C MET A 153 5.92 -1.76 2.81
N THR A 154 4.95 -1.84 3.74
CA THR A 154 3.92 -2.88 3.65
C THR A 154 2.99 -2.69 2.45
N ALA A 155 2.67 -1.45 2.09
CA ALA A 155 1.85 -1.16 0.93
C ALA A 155 2.57 -1.45 -0.39
N CYS A 156 3.87 -1.15 -0.47
CA CYS A 156 4.72 -1.47 -1.62
C CYS A 156 4.78 -2.99 -1.86
N GLY A 157 4.97 -3.77 -0.80
CA GLY A 157 4.96 -5.23 -0.91
C GLY A 157 3.60 -5.76 -1.36
N PHE A 158 2.52 -5.21 -0.79
CA PHE A 158 1.16 -5.57 -1.18
C PHE A 158 0.91 -5.29 -2.67
N ALA A 159 1.20 -4.06 -3.10
CA ALA A 159 1.01 -3.61 -4.48
C ALA A 159 1.83 -4.43 -5.48
N PHE A 160 3.06 -4.84 -5.10
CA PHE A 160 3.88 -5.70 -5.94
C PHE A 160 3.15 -7.01 -6.27
N THR A 161 2.77 -7.78 -5.25
CA THR A 161 2.10 -9.08 -5.44
C THR A 161 0.75 -8.93 -6.13
N GLU A 162 0.01 -7.88 -5.80
CA GLU A 162 -1.25 -7.58 -6.47
C GLU A 162 -1.04 -7.25 -7.96
N ASN A 163 -0.04 -6.45 -8.29
CA ASN A 163 0.32 -6.15 -9.68
C ASN A 163 0.70 -7.40 -10.46
N VAL A 164 1.43 -8.35 -9.85
CA VAL A 164 1.70 -9.65 -10.50
C VAL A 164 0.39 -10.33 -10.91
N LEU A 165 -0.59 -10.36 -10.02
CA LEU A 165 -1.86 -11.00 -10.29
C LEU A 165 -2.71 -10.27 -11.35
N TYR A 166 -2.80 -8.94 -11.30
CA TYR A 166 -3.59 -8.18 -12.29
C TYR A 166 -2.94 -8.20 -13.68
N LEU A 167 -1.63 -7.97 -13.75
CA LEU A 167 -0.90 -7.98 -15.02
C LEU A 167 -0.85 -9.38 -15.63
N GLY A 168 -0.72 -10.42 -14.80
CA GLY A 168 -0.77 -11.80 -15.26
C GLY A 168 -2.15 -12.21 -15.78
N ARG A 169 -3.24 -11.72 -15.16
CA ARG A 169 -4.61 -11.95 -15.65
C ARG A 169 -4.84 -11.24 -16.97
N ALA A 170 -4.56 -9.94 -17.05
CA ALA A 170 -4.68 -9.16 -18.28
C ALA A 170 -3.92 -9.81 -19.45
N PHE A 171 -2.68 -10.27 -19.22
CA PHE A 171 -1.91 -10.97 -20.24
C PHE A 171 -2.52 -12.30 -20.67
N THR A 172 -3.09 -13.05 -19.73
CA THR A 172 -3.72 -14.35 -20.03
C THR A 172 -4.99 -14.15 -20.83
N ASP A 173 -5.78 -13.14 -20.48
CA ASP A 173 -7.02 -12.77 -21.15
C ASP A 173 -6.73 -12.28 -22.58
N ASP A 174 -5.76 -11.38 -22.75
CA ASP A 174 -5.24 -10.93 -24.05
C ASP A 174 -4.75 -12.11 -24.91
N GLN A 175 -3.97 -13.02 -24.32
CA GLN A 175 -3.47 -14.20 -25.02
C GLN A 175 -4.62 -15.11 -25.50
N GLN A 176 -5.66 -15.28 -24.68
CA GLN A 176 -6.83 -16.07 -25.05
C GLN A 176 -7.63 -15.40 -26.18
N GLN A 177 -7.90 -14.10 -26.06
CA GLN A 177 -8.57 -13.32 -27.11
C GLN A 177 -7.80 -13.36 -28.43
N ARG A 178 -6.46 -13.31 -28.38
CA ARG A 178 -5.61 -13.46 -29.55
C ARG A 178 -5.73 -14.83 -30.22
N LEU A 179 -5.84 -15.91 -29.44
CA LEU A 179 -6.03 -17.25 -30.01
C LEU A 179 -7.39 -17.36 -30.71
N GLU A 180 -8.42 -16.75 -30.13
CA GLU A 180 -9.76 -16.70 -30.71
C GLU A 180 -9.79 -15.87 -32.01
N SER A 181 -9.11 -14.72 -32.04
CA SER A 181 -9.04 -13.85 -33.23
C SER A 181 -8.33 -14.55 -34.40
N ILE A 182 -7.23 -15.28 -34.12
CA ILE A 182 -6.55 -16.12 -35.12
C ILE A 182 -7.47 -17.21 -35.65
N GLY A 183 -8.27 -17.85 -34.78
CA GLY A 183 -9.28 -18.84 -35.17
C GLY A 183 -10.37 -18.30 -36.09
N LEU A 184 -10.65 -16.99 -36.02
CA LEU A 184 -11.55 -16.26 -36.91
C LEU A 184 -10.87 -15.74 -38.19
N GLY A 185 -9.58 -16.05 -38.40
CA GLY A 185 -8.82 -15.60 -39.57
C GLY A 185 -8.34 -14.16 -39.50
N LEU A 186 -8.42 -13.50 -38.34
CA LEU A 186 -7.88 -12.16 -38.14
C LEU A 186 -6.36 -12.22 -38.01
N THR A 187 -5.67 -11.27 -38.63
CA THR A 187 -4.21 -11.17 -38.56
C THR A 187 -3.77 -10.67 -37.19
N PRO A 188 -2.77 -11.29 -36.54
CA PRO A 188 -2.21 -10.81 -35.29
C PRO A 188 -1.77 -9.35 -35.36
N SER A 189 -2.03 -8.60 -34.29
CA SER A 189 -1.75 -7.17 -34.22
C SER A 189 -1.05 -6.79 -32.92
N LEU A 190 -0.45 -5.60 -32.87
CA LEU A 190 0.10 -5.07 -31.61
C LEU A 190 -0.99 -4.74 -30.58
N ARG A 191 -2.25 -4.61 -31.01
CA ARG A 191 -3.41 -4.35 -30.14
C ARG A 191 -3.93 -5.60 -29.44
N ASP A 192 -3.39 -6.77 -29.78
CA ASP A 192 -3.75 -8.05 -29.15
C ASP A 192 -3.38 -8.09 -27.64
N TYR A 193 -2.68 -7.06 -27.12
CA TYR A 193 -2.27 -6.94 -25.71
C TYR A 193 -2.69 -5.61 -25.05
N ASP A 194 -3.77 -4.99 -25.56
CA ASP A 194 -4.21 -3.68 -25.09
C ASP A 194 -4.60 -3.68 -23.60
N ASP A 195 -5.22 -4.75 -23.07
CA ASP A 195 -5.59 -4.82 -21.64
C ASP A 195 -4.36 -4.91 -20.73
N THR A 196 -3.34 -5.67 -21.15
CA THR A 196 -2.05 -5.75 -20.44
C THR A 196 -1.36 -4.40 -20.42
N VAL A 197 -1.29 -3.72 -21.55
CA VAL A 197 -0.66 -2.39 -21.67
C VAL A 197 -1.42 -1.37 -20.84
N HIS A 198 -2.75 -1.34 -20.94
CA HIS A 198 -3.61 -0.46 -20.16
C HIS A 198 -3.43 -0.69 -18.66
N THR A 199 -3.51 -1.95 -18.21
CA THR A 199 -3.30 -2.33 -16.81
C THR A 199 -1.92 -1.92 -16.32
N PHE A 200 -0.88 -2.11 -17.14
CA PHE A 200 0.49 -1.70 -16.82
C PHE A 200 0.62 -0.18 -16.68
N VAL A 201 0.09 0.61 -17.61
CA VAL A 201 0.14 2.07 -17.54
C VAL A 201 -0.56 2.57 -16.29
N LEU A 202 -1.78 2.09 -16.02
CA LEU A 202 -2.53 2.52 -14.85
C LEU A 202 -1.81 2.16 -13.54
N ARG A 203 -1.38 0.90 -13.40
CA ARG A 203 -0.88 0.37 -12.12
C ARG A 203 0.61 0.66 -11.88
N ALA A 204 1.45 0.55 -12.90
CA ALA A 204 2.89 0.70 -12.77
C ALA A 204 3.39 2.14 -12.97
N LEU A 205 2.77 2.90 -13.90
CA LEU A 205 3.24 4.25 -14.25
C LEU A 205 2.45 5.35 -13.54
N LEU A 206 1.12 5.33 -13.63
CA LEU A 206 0.29 6.38 -13.05
C LEU A 206 0.15 6.24 -11.54
N THR A 207 0.08 5.01 -11.02
CA THR A 207 -0.30 4.78 -9.61
C THR A 207 0.70 3.97 -8.76
N PRO A 208 2.04 4.05 -8.99
CA PRO A 208 3.00 3.26 -8.21
C PRO A 208 2.98 3.59 -6.71
N PHE A 209 2.49 4.78 -6.36
CA PHE A 209 2.36 5.24 -4.97
C PHE A 209 0.93 5.16 -4.40
N ALA A 210 -0.08 4.65 -5.13
CA ALA A 210 -1.48 4.64 -4.64
C ALA A 210 -1.64 3.85 -3.33
N HIS A 211 -1.21 2.58 -3.29
CA HIS A 211 -1.25 1.80 -2.04
C HIS A 211 -0.41 2.49 -0.92
N PRO A 212 0.84 2.92 -1.17
CA PRO A 212 1.58 3.71 -0.19
C PRO A 212 0.84 4.95 0.33
N LEU A 213 0.09 5.67 -0.51
CA LEU A 213 -0.70 6.84 -0.12
C LEU A 213 -1.84 6.46 0.82
N PHE A 214 -2.61 5.42 0.50
CA PHE A 214 -3.75 5.00 1.33
C PHE A 214 -3.26 4.53 2.70
N THR A 215 -2.34 3.58 2.73
CA THR A 215 -1.86 2.99 3.98
C THR A 215 -1.02 4.00 4.80
N ALA A 216 -0.45 5.03 4.18
CA ALA A 216 0.20 6.13 4.90
C ALA A 216 -0.74 6.86 5.85
N LEU A 217 -2.05 6.94 5.56
CA LEU A 217 -3.03 7.52 6.48
C LEU A 217 -3.16 6.70 7.77
N THR A 218 -3.15 5.37 7.68
CA THR A 218 -3.06 4.47 8.84
C THR A 218 -1.75 4.70 9.62
N GLY A 219 -0.62 4.77 8.90
CA GLY A 219 0.69 5.05 9.50
C GLY A 219 0.76 6.41 10.21
N LEU A 220 0.14 7.44 9.64
CA LEU A 220 0.03 8.79 10.20
C LEU A 220 -0.87 8.79 11.44
N GLY A 221 -2.03 8.15 11.37
CA GLY A 221 -2.94 7.99 12.50
C GLY A 221 -2.24 7.34 13.70
N LEU A 222 -1.45 6.29 13.45
CA LEU A 222 -0.61 5.66 14.48
C LEU A 222 0.48 6.60 14.98
N ALA A 223 1.20 7.30 14.11
CA ALA A 223 2.23 8.26 14.52
C ALA A 223 1.69 9.40 15.40
N VAL A 224 0.51 9.92 15.07
CA VAL A 224 -0.20 10.95 15.84
C VAL A 224 -0.72 10.36 17.15
N SER A 225 -1.31 9.16 17.13
CA SER A 225 -1.76 8.44 18.31
C SER A 225 -0.63 8.29 19.32
N LEU A 226 0.55 7.94 18.82
CA LEU A 226 1.76 7.90 19.62
C LEU A 226 2.07 9.31 20.13
N THR A 227 2.24 10.33 19.29
CA THR A 227 2.87 11.61 19.69
C THR A 227 1.98 12.62 20.41
N CYS A 228 0.65 12.44 20.38
CA CYS A 228 -0.28 13.35 21.03
C CYS A 228 -0.26 13.26 22.57
N ALA A 229 -0.34 14.41 23.24
CA ALA A 229 -0.44 14.48 24.71
C ALA A 229 -1.85 14.22 25.25
N GLY A 230 -2.89 14.54 24.48
CA GLY A 230 -4.29 14.39 24.90
C GLY A 230 -4.79 12.95 24.75
N ARG A 231 -5.28 12.33 25.83
CA ARG A 231 -5.74 10.92 25.86
C ARG A 231 -6.80 10.62 24.79
N ARG A 232 -7.80 11.50 24.63
CA ARG A 232 -8.86 11.35 23.61
C ARG A 232 -8.30 11.43 22.19
N ARG A 233 -7.50 12.45 21.89
CA ARG A 233 -6.87 12.63 20.57
C ARG A 233 -5.93 11.47 20.22
N ALA A 234 -5.18 10.97 21.21
CA ALA A 234 -4.32 9.81 21.03
C ALA A 234 -5.12 8.53 20.69
N ARG A 235 -6.25 8.31 21.37
CA ARG A 235 -7.12 7.14 21.12
C ARG A 235 -7.83 7.19 19.76
N LEU A 236 -8.23 8.39 19.31
CA LEU A 236 -9.00 8.55 18.06
C LEU A 236 -8.14 8.66 16.81
N ALA A 237 -6.86 9.05 16.91
CA ALA A 237 -6.02 9.27 15.74
C ALA A 237 -5.76 8.00 14.91
N ALA A 238 -5.51 6.87 15.57
CA ALA A 238 -5.29 5.59 14.89
C ALA A 238 -6.52 5.09 14.12
N PRO A 239 -7.73 4.97 14.72
CA PRO A 239 -8.91 4.57 13.98
C PRO A 239 -9.32 5.60 12.91
N ALA A 240 -9.12 6.90 13.15
CA ALA A 240 -9.38 7.92 12.13
C ALA A 240 -8.44 7.79 10.92
N GLY A 241 -7.14 7.52 11.15
CA GLY A 241 -6.19 7.29 10.07
C GLY A 241 -6.51 6.04 9.25
N TRP A 242 -6.92 4.96 9.92
CA TRP A 242 -7.37 3.73 9.25
C TRP A 242 -8.67 3.95 8.46
N LEU A 243 -9.69 4.60 9.04
CA LEU A 243 -10.92 4.93 8.31
C LEU A 243 -10.65 5.83 7.09
N ALA A 244 -9.74 6.79 7.22
CA ALA A 244 -9.34 7.64 6.10
C ALA A 244 -8.60 6.85 5.00
N ALA A 245 -7.77 5.87 5.37
CA ALA A 245 -7.14 4.95 4.41
C ALA A 245 -8.19 4.15 3.63
N VAL A 246 -9.13 3.53 4.35
CA VAL A 246 -10.23 2.75 3.77
C VAL A 246 -11.09 3.60 2.85
N ALA A 247 -11.47 4.81 3.28
CA ALA A 247 -12.31 5.70 2.51
C ALA A 247 -11.62 6.19 1.23
N LEU A 248 -10.36 6.65 1.32
CA LEU A 248 -9.62 7.13 0.15
C LEU A 248 -9.36 6.00 -0.86
N HIS A 249 -9.05 4.79 -0.37
CA HIS A 249 -8.89 3.62 -1.22
C HIS A 249 -10.24 3.20 -1.86
N GLY A 250 -11.35 3.28 -1.12
CA GLY A 250 -12.68 3.04 -1.69
C GLY A 250 -13.07 4.03 -2.78
N VAL A 251 -12.79 5.32 -2.59
CA VAL A 251 -13.00 6.33 -3.65
C VAL A 251 -12.16 6.01 -4.90
N TRP A 252 -10.91 5.57 -4.70
CA TRP A 252 -10.06 5.13 -5.81
C TRP A 252 -10.60 3.90 -6.54
N ASN A 253 -11.07 2.88 -5.82
CA ASN A 253 -11.67 1.70 -6.43
C ASN A 253 -12.97 2.02 -7.16
N ALA A 254 -13.82 2.89 -6.60
CA ALA A 254 -15.04 3.35 -7.27
C ALA A 254 -14.72 4.10 -8.58
N ALA A 255 -13.66 4.90 -8.59
CA ALA A 255 -13.24 5.64 -9.78
C ALA A 255 -12.85 4.72 -10.95
N ALA A 256 -12.34 3.51 -10.67
CA ALA A 256 -12.01 2.53 -11.71
C ALA A 256 -13.26 2.03 -12.47
N GLY A 257 -14.47 2.17 -11.89
CA GLY A 257 -15.73 1.80 -12.53
C GLY A 257 -16.41 2.90 -13.35
N LEU A 258 -15.90 4.14 -13.33
CA LEU A 258 -16.54 5.30 -13.99
C LEU A 258 -16.16 5.46 -15.47
N GLY A 259 -15.25 4.64 -15.99
CA GLY A 259 -14.67 4.79 -17.33
C GLY A 259 -13.50 5.77 -17.37
N THR A 260 -12.76 5.79 -18.49
CA THR A 260 -11.44 6.44 -18.57
C THR A 260 -11.46 7.95 -18.31
N HIS A 261 -12.45 8.68 -18.83
CA HIS A 261 -12.52 10.13 -18.65
C HIS A 261 -12.70 10.51 -17.18
N ASP A 262 -13.69 9.92 -16.52
CA ASP A 262 -14.01 10.20 -15.13
C ASP A 262 -12.93 9.67 -14.18
N PHE A 263 -12.33 8.52 -14.50
CA PHE A 263 -11.14 8.03 -13.79
C PHE A 263 -10.00 9.04 -13.83
N LEU A 264 -9.69 9.61 -14.99
CA LEU A 264 -8.64 10.62 -15.14
C LEU A 264 -8.99 11.92 -14.40
N ALA A 265 -10.26 12.31 -14.35
CA ALA A 265 -10.72 13.45 -13.57
C ALA A 265 -10.50 13.22 -12.06
N VAL A 266 -10.89 12.05 -11.54
CA VAL A 266 -10.63 11.68 -10.12
C VAL A 266 -9.13 11.62 -9.85
N TYR A 267 -8.35 11.04 -10.77
CA TYR A 267 -6.89 11.00 -10.64
C TYR A 267 -6.29 12.41 -10.54
N ALA A 268 -6.64 13.31 -11.45
CA ALA A 268 -6.10 14.67 -11.48
C ALA A 268 -6.58 15.55 -10.32
N LEU A 269 -7.86 15.47 -9.95
CA LEU A 269 -8.47 16.38 -8.98
C LEU A 269 -8.39 15.89 -7.52
N LEU A 270 -8.22 14.58 -7.31
CA LEU A 270 -8.12 14.00 -5.96
C LEU A 270 -6.73 13.39 -5.72
N MET A 271 -6.29 12.47 -6.57
CA MET A 271 -5.07 11.70 -6.29
C MET A 271 -3.81 12.55 -6.39
N VAL A 272 -3.67 13.37 -7.44
CA VAL A 272 -2.51 14.26 -7.59
C VAL A 272 -2.36 15.22 -6.41
N PRO A 273 -3.42 15.92 -5.94
CA PRO A 273 -3.37 16.70 -4.70
C PRO A 273 -3.00 15.88 -3.46
N CYS A 274 -3.57 14.68 -3.31
CA CYS A 274 -3.22 13.79 -2.18
C CYS A 274 -1.75 13.35 -2.23
N PHE A 275 -1.22 13.03 -3.41
CA PHE A 275 0.20 12.71 -3.60
C PHE A 275 1.09 13.91 -3.28
N ALA A 276 0.73 15.11 -3.74
CA ALA A 276 1.46 16.34 -3.43
C ALA A 276 1.47 16.64 -1.92
N ALA A 277 0.32 16.47 -1.26
CA ALA A 277 0.20 16.64 0.19
C ALA A 277 1.05 15.63 0.96
N LEU A 278 1.05 14.36 0.54
CA LEU A 278 1.88 13.31 1.12
C LEU A 278 3.37 13.59 0.91
N ALA A 279 3.77 14.03 -0.28
CA ALA A 279 5.14 14.39 -0.60
C ALA A 279 5.61 15.59 0.25
N GLY A 280 4.78 16.63 0.37
CA GLY A 280 5.03 17.76 1.26
C GLY A 280 5.17 17.33 2.72
N LEU A 281 4.30 16.44 3.20
CA LEU A 281 4.38 15.86 4.54
C LEU A 281 5.67 15.04 4.73
N ALA A 282 6.08 14.25 3.73
CA ALA A 282 7.30 13.47 3.77
C ALA A 282 8.55 14.36 3.83
N LEU A 283 8.59 15.43 3.03
CA LEU A 283 9.64 16.45 3.07
C LEU A 283 9.72 17.12 4.45
N TRP A 284 8.57 17.55 4.99
CA TRP A 284 8.48 18.14 6.31
C TRP A 284 8.92 17.18 7.43
N ALA A 285 8.48 15.92 7.37
CA ALA A 285 8.80 14.90 8.38
C ALA A 285 10.27 14.50 8.35
N ARG A 286 10.91 14.56 7.17
CA ARG A 286 12.36 14.38 6.99
C ARG A 286 13.16 15.59 7.47
N GLY A 287 12.59 16.79 7.34
CA GLY A 287 13.19 18.05 7.78
C GLY A 287 13.57 18.03 9.27
N ARG A 288 14.75 18.57 9.59
CA ARG A 288 15.16 18.80 10.98
C ARG A 288 14.51 20.09 11.48
N PRO A 289 13.95 20.15 12.70
CA PRO A 289 13.52 21.41 13.27
C PRO A 289 14.73 22.37 13.34
N HIS A 290 14.62 23.52 12.66
CA HIS A 290 15.66 24.56 12.62
C HIS A 290 15.97 25.06 14.04
N GLY A 291 17.25 25.31 14.34
CA GLY A 291 17.70 25.94 15.60
C GLY A 291 18.11 25.00 16.74
N LEU A 292 18.37 23.72 16.48
CA LEU A 292 18.80 22.78 17.52
C LEU A 292 20.26 22.37 17.38
N PRO A 293 21.10 22.56 18.41
CA PRO A 293 22.52 22.24 18.33
C PRO A 293 22.71 20.76 18.01
N ARG A 294 23.73 20.48 17.19
CA ARG A 294 24.21 19.11 16.97
C ARG A 294 24.48 18.49 18.34
N PRO A 295 24.04 17.24 18.62
CA PRO A 295 24.60 16.53 19.76
C PRO A 295 26.11 16.53 19.54
N ALA A 296 26.85 17.07 20.51
CA ALA A 296 28.29 17.02 20.50
C ALA A 296 28.68 15.57 20.20
N THR A 297 29.43 15.37 19.12
CA THR A 297 30.07 14.11 18.84
C THR A 297 30.89 13.78 20.08
N ALA A 298 30.45 12.79 20.85
CA ALA A 298 31.26 12.24 21.93
C ALA A 298 32.51 11.66 21.26
N ALA A 299 33.59 12.43 21.30
CA ALA A 299 34.91 11.93 21.01
C ALA A 299 35.22 10.83 22.02
N ARG A 300 35.23 9.58 21.55
CA ARG A 300 35.95 8.45 22.13
C ARG A 300 36.35 7.53 21.00
#